data_AF-A0A662SI96-F1
#
_entry.id   AF-A0A662SI96-F1
#
_cell.length_a   1.000
_cell.length_b   1.000
_cell.length_c   1.000
_cell.angle_alpha   90.00
_cell.angle_beta   90.00
_cell.angle_gamma   90.00
#
_symmetry.space_group_name_H-M   'P 1'
#
loop_
_entity.id
_entity.type
_entity.pdbx_description
1 polymer ?
#
loop_
_entity_poly.entity_id
_entity_poly.type
_entity_poly.pdbx_seq_one_letter_code
_entity_poly.pdbx_strand_id
1 'polypeptide(L)'
;MLEKNPGLEESLAGVLNLDMVGADLERTGGCLSVVGFPFYSPSYVPLLTARLLEAASARQESFGGSRVGRWAVNYTPFSGGSDHAVFADPAVGVPQAMVGEWPDLFYHSDMDSPQNLSAERLGAVASAAAAAVLSLSCEDLARVVEAEALARGAREASGPDEWRASASPRAYSGAVRTLERVGVRARPGPVEEALSRLAPEAPAAESGGPRFERRLRSPPDYEALLKSVPEERAIAYLTEPRLRRLAYHVCSALALEGDALSAYPLVRAEVECSEEEVVRVAEDLEAAGWVSRV
;
A
#
# COMPACT_ATOMS: atom_id res chain seq x y z
N MET A 1 -13.75 -12.00 6.57
CA MET A 1 -15.00 -11.25 6.24
C MET A 1 -15.40 -11.49 4.79
N LEU A 2 -14.50 -11.28 3.82
CA LEU A 2 -14.74 -11.52 2.39
C LEU A 2 -15.14 -12.97 2.05
N GLU A 3 -14.44 -13.97 2.60
CA GLU A 3 -14.79 -15.40 2.36
C GLU A 3 -16.24 -15.76 2.73
N LYS A 4 -16.78 -15.13 3.77
CA LYS A 4 -18.16 -15.36 4.23
C LYS A 4 -19.19 -14.53 3.48
N ASN A 5 -18.75 -13.52 2.72
CA ASN A 5 -19.61 -12.59 1.98
C ASN A 5 -19.06 -12.37 0.56
N PRO A 6 -19.11 -13.38 -0.33
CA PRO A 6 -18.64 -13.21 -1.70
C PRO A 6 -19.35 -12.06 -2.42
N GLY A 7 -18.60 -11.20 -3.11
CA GLY A 7 -19.13 -10.03 -3.83
C GLY A 7 -19.24 -8.76 -2.98
N LEU A 8 -18.95 -8.83 -1.67
CA LEU A 8 -18.91 -7.64 -0.82
C LEU A 8 -17.90 -6.61 -1.35
N GLU A 9 -16.76 -7.08 -1.87
CA GLU A 9 -15.71 -6.27 -2.48
C GLU A 9 -16.20 -5.31 -3.58
N GLU A 10 -17.25 -5.68 -4.31
CA GLU A 10 -17.84 -4.85 -5.38
C GLU A 10 -18.62 -3.65 -4.82
N SER A 11 -19.10 -3.75 -3.58
CA SER A 11 -19.89 -2.72 -2.91
C SER A 11 -19.07 -1.82 -1.97
N LEU A 12 -17.80 -2.16 -1.72
CA LEU A 12 -16.94 -1.39 -0.82
C LEU A 12 -16.39 -0.14 -1.52
N ALA A 13 -16.70 1.03 -0.96
CA ALA A 13 -16.10 2.31 -1.33
C ALA A 13 -14.57 2.30 -1.15
N GLY A 14 -14.12 1.67 -0.07
CA GLY A 14 -12.72 1.51 0.28
C GLY A 14 -12.59 0.99 1.71
N VAL A 15 -11.35 0.71 2.12
CA VAL A 15 -11.00 0.22 3.46
C VAL A 15 -9.95 1.15 4.08
N LEU A 16 -10.26 1.66 5.26
CA LEU A 16 -9.28 2.32 6.13
C LEU A 16 -9.02 1.41 7.32
N ASN A 17 -7.88 0.73 7.29
CA ASN A 17 -7.43 -0.12 8.38
C ASN A 17 -6.75 0.74 9.47
N LEU A 18 -7.11 0.55 10.73
CA LEU A 18 -6.51 1.24 11.87
C LEU A 18 -5.90 0.18 12.78
N ASP A 19 -4.58 0.06 12.76
CA ASP A 19 -3.86 -0.96 13.52
C ASP A 19 -2.59 -0.34 14.10
N MET A 20 -2.25 -0.70 15.33
CA MET A 20 -1.18 -0.07 16.10
C MET A 20 -1.33 1.46 16.13
N VAL A 21 -2.51 1.95 16.53
CA VAL A 21 -2.81 3.38 16.60
C VAL A 21 -2.91 3.85 18.05
N GLY A 22 -2.33 5.00 18.34
CA GLY A 22 -2.48 5.68 19.60
C GLY A 22 -1.41 5.41 20.64
N ALA A 23 -0.33 4.69 20.31
CA ALA A 23 0.77 4.52 21.24
C ALA A 23 1.44 5.87 21.50
N ASP A 24 1.93 6.08 22.71
CA ASP A 24 2.69 7.25 23.08
C ASP A 24 4.09 7.18 22.48
N LEU A 25 4.29 7.82 21.33
CA LEU A 25 5.55 7.75 20.57
C LEU A 25 6.77 8.24 21.34
N GLU A 26 6.62 9.07 22.38
CA GLU A 26 7.73 9.43 23.27
C GLU A 26 8.20 8.24 24.13
N ARG A 27 7.32 7.27 24.36
CA ARG A 27 7.57 6.05 25.14
C ARG A 27 7.88 4.85 24.27
N THR A 28 7.21 4.73 23.13
CA THR A 28 7.37 3.58 22.21
C THR A 28 8.44 3.79 21.16
N GLY A 29 8.84 5.04 20.88
CA GLY A 29 9.92 5.41 19.97
C GLY A 29 9.57 5.35 18.48
N GLY A 30 8.29 5.12 18.15
CA GLY A 30 7.82 4.96 16.78
C GLY A 30 7.47 6.24 16.05
N CYS A 31 6.87 6.06 14.87
CA CYS A 31 6.26 7.14 14.12
C CYS A 31 4.87 6.77 13.61
N LEU A 32 3.96 7.74 13.60
CA LEU A 32 2.63 7.56 13.01
C LEU A 32 2.72 7.69 11.49
N SER A 33 2.23 6.68 10.79
CA SER A 33 2.32 6.58 9.34
C SER A 33 0.97 6.28 8.72
N VAL A 34 0.75 6.83 7.52
CA VAL A 34 -0.23 6.33 6.56
C VAL A 34 0.51 5.48 5.55
N VAL A 35 0.17 4.20 5.49
CA VAL A 35 0.70 3.27 4.50
C VAL A 35 0.00 3.53 3.17
N GLY A 36 0.78 3.76 2.12
CA GLY A 36 0.30 3.98 0.77
C GLY A 36 -0.26 2.71 0.11
N PHE A 37 -0.30 2.73 -1.21
CA PHE A 37 -0.78 1.62 -2.04
C PHE A 37 0.35 1.05 -2.91
N PRO A 38 0.28 -0.23 -3.29
CA PRO A 38 1.19 -0.77 -4.28
C PRO A 38 0.75 -0.28 -5.66
N PHE A 39 1.69 -0.03 -6.57
CA PHE A 39 1.43 0.65 -7.84
C PHE A 39 0.57 -0.17 -8.81
N TYR A 40 0.49 -1.48 -8.60
CA TYR A 40 -0.42 -2.38 -9.30
C TYR A 40 -1.85 -2.40 -8.73
N SER A 41 -2.10 -1.84 -7.54
CA SER A 41 -3.44 -1.67 -6.96
C SER A 41 -3.61 -0.27 -6.34
N PRO A 42 -3.71 0.79 -7.18
CA PRO A 42 -3.84 2.16 -6.70
C PRO A 42 -5.07 2.44 -5.83
N SER A 43 -4.97 3.43 -4.96
CA SER A 43 -6.02 3.77 -4.00
C SER A 43 -6.07 5.26 -3.68
N TYR A 44 -7.27 5.86 -3.68
CA TYR A 44 -7.47 7.24 -3.20
C TYR A 44 -7.43 7.35 -1.66
N VAL A 45 -7.69 6.25 -0.95
CA VAL A 45 -7.88 6.24 0.52
C VAL A 45 -6.68 6.80 1.28
N PRO A 46 -5.40 6.42 0.99
CA PRO A 46 -4.27 6.92 1.76
C PRO A 46 -3.97 8.38 1.45
N LEU A 47 -4.30 8.87 0.24
CA LEU A 47 -4.17 10.28 -0.14
C LEU A 47 -5.09 11.16 0.71
N LEU A 48 -6.37 10.79 0.79
CA LEU A 48 -7.36 11.48 1.62
C LEU A 48 -7.01 11.36 3.12
N THR A 49 -6.66 10.16 3.56
CA THR A 49 -6.39 9.87 4.99
C THR A 49 -5.18 10.64 5.48
N ALA A 50 -4.08 10.67 4.72
CA ALA A 50 -2.88 11.42 5.11
C ALA A 50 -3.19 12.92 5.26
N ARG A 51 -3.93 13.50 4.30
CA ARG A 51 -4.31 14.92 4.38
C ARG A 51 -5.16 15.24 5.61
N LEU A 52 -6.11 14.37 5.94
CA LEU A 52 -6.99 14.56 7.08
C LEU A 52 -6.27 14.33 8.41
N LEU A 53 -5.35 13.37 8.46
CA LEU A 53 -4.53 13.10 9.64
C LEU A 53 -3.54 14.23 9.92
N GLU A 54 -2.91 14.79 8.88
CA GLU A 54 -2.09 16.01 8.97
C GLU A 54 -2.91 17.22 9.45
N ALA A 55 -4.19 17.30 9.09
CA ALA A 55 -5.08 18.36 9.55
C ALA A 55 -5.57 18.15 11.00
N ALA A 56 -5.70 16.89 11.42
CA ALA A 56 -6.16 16.48 12.76
C ALA A 56 -5.04 16.48 13.80
N SER A 57 -3.77 16.32 13.41
CA SER A 57 -2.64 16.44 14.32
C SER A 57 -2.61 17.86 14.90
N ALA A 58 -2.83 17.96 16.21
CA ALA A 58 -3.14 19.21 16.89
C ALA A 58 -2.12 20.32 16.55
N ARG A 59 -2.63 21.52 16.27
CA ARG A 59 -1.84 22.67 15.81
C ARG A 59 -1.30 23.46 17.00
N GLN A 60 0.01 23.44 17.22
CA GLN A 60 0.72 24.34 18.13
C GLN A 60 1.07 25.65 17.43
N GLU A 61 1.18 26.74 18.19
CA GLU A 61 1.72 28.00 17.66
C GLU A 61 3.25 27.90 17.57
N SER A 62 3.79 28.26 16.41
CA SER A 62 5.22 28.45 16.23
C SER A 62 5.65 29.79 16.82
N PHE A 63 6.97 29.98 16.97
CA PHE A 63 7.55 31.25 17.43
C PHE A 63 7.09 32.47 16.60
N GLY A 64 6.78 32.27 15.32
CA GLY A 64 6.26 33.31 14.42
C GLY A 64 4.73 33.41 14.37
N GLY A 65 4.00 32.75 15.27
CA GLY A 65 2.52 32.75 15.31
C GLY A 65 1.85 31.90 14.24
N SER A 66 2.61 31.13 13.44
CA SER A 66 2.05 30.19 12.47
C SER A 66 1.67 28.88 13.16
N ARG A 67 0.58 28.26 12.73
CA ARG A 67 0.14 26.99 13.29
C ARG A 67 0.90 25.82 12.66
N VAL A 68 1.61 25.04 13.47
CA VAL A 68 2.37 23.85 13.04
C VAL A 68 1.79 22.59 13.67
N GLY A 69 1.80 21.47 12.93
CA GLY A 69 1.39 20.19 13.47
C GLY A 69 2.31 19.76 14.62
N ARG A 70 1.73 19.28 15.72
CA ARG A 70 2.49 18.86 16.91
C ARG A 70 3.40 17.66 16.65
N TRP A 71 3.02 16.80 15.71
CA TRP A 71 3.78 15.62 15.32
C TRP A 71 3.70 15.44 13.81
N ALA A 72 4.78 14.91 13.24
CA ALA A 72 4.84 14.57 11.83
C ALA A 72 3.96 13.34 11.55
N VAL A 73 3.24 13.39 10.44
CA VAL A 73 2.55 12.24 9.87
C VAL A 73 3.41 11.76 8.71
N ASN A 74 3.88 10.52 8.79
CA ASN A 74 4.63 9.93 7.70
C ASN A 74 3.68 9.33 6.66
N TYR A 75 4.13 9.32 5.42
CA TYR A 75 3.49 8.57 4.35
C TYR A 75 4.52 7.61 3.79
N THR A 76 4.26 6.32 3.91
CA THR A 76 5.21 5.28 3.52
C THR A 76 4.74 4.60 2.24
N PRO A 77 5.67 4.01 1.46
CA PRO A 77 5.31 3.04 0.45
C PRO A 77 4.45 1.93 1.04
N PHE A 78 3.79 1.17 0.17
CA PHE A 78 2.98 0.04 0.64
C PHE A 78 3.86 -0.98 1.35
N SER A 79 3.37 -1.40 2.51
CA SER A 79 3.87 -2.56 3.21
C SER A 79 2.67 -3.40 3.60
N GLY A 80 2.77 -4.72 3.41
CA GLY A 80 1.84 -5.64 4.05
C GLY A 80 2.05 -5.69 5.57
N GLY A 81 1.35 -6.59 6.24
CA GLY A 81 1.49 -6.82 7.68
C GLY A 81 0.23 -6.53 8.49
N SER A 82 -0.84 -6.04 7.86
CA SER A 82 -2.16 -5.92 8.45
C SER A 82 -3.25 -6.13 7.37
N ASP A 83 -4.52 -6.01 7.75
CA ASP A 83 -5.67 -6.45 6.94
C ASP A 83 -5.83 -5.67 5.61
N HIS A 84 -5.30 -4.45 5.51
CA HIS A 84 -5.35 -3.65 4.28
C HIS A 84 -4.68 -4.35 3.08
N ALA A 85 -3.71 -5.23 3.33
CA ALA A 85 -3.01 -5.99 2.30
C ALA A 85 -3.91 -6.99 1.56
N VAL A 86 -4.97 -7.49 2.20
CA VAL A 86 -5.97 -8.37 1.57
C VAL A 86 -6.75 -7.60 0.49
N PHE A 87 -7.05 -6.32 0.76
CA PHE A 87 -7.81 -5.47 -0.15
C PHE A 87 -6.95 -4.89 -1.29
N ALA A 88 -5.64 -4.73 -1.04
CA ALA A 88 -4.66 -4.31 -2.03
C ALA A 88 -4.33 -5.40 -3.07
N ASP A 89 -4.72 -6.63 -2.80
CA ASP A 89 -4.57 -7.73 -3.74
C ASP A 89 -5.46 -7.49 -4.98
N PRO A 90 -4.95 -7.50 -6.22
CA PRO A 90 -5.75 -7.26 -7.43
C PRO A 90 -6.95 -8.19 -7.63
N ALA A 91 -6.94 -9.39 -7.03
CA ALA A 91 -8.09 -10.29 -7.06
C ALA A 91 -9.28 -9.80 -6.21
N VAL A 92 -9.03 -8.89 -5.25
CA VAL A 92 -10.03 -8.19 -4.44
C VAL A 92 -10.19 -6.75 -4.95
N GLY A 93 -9.07 -6.04 -5.10
CA GLY A 93 -8.95 -4.76 -5.78
C GLY A 93 -9.76 -3.65 -5.13
N VAL A 94 -9.82 -3.56 -3.80
CA VAL A 94 -10.57 -2.50 -3.10
C VAL A 94 -9.61 -1.38 -2.68
N PRO A 95 -9.94 -0.09 -2.95
CA PRO A 95 -9.14 1.02 -2.47
C PRO A 95 -8.90 0.89 -0.97
N GLN A 96 -7.64 0.87 -0.57
CA GLN A 96 -7.25 0.60 0.81
C GLN A 96 -6.21 1.59 1.31
N ALA A 97 -6.15 1.76 2.62
CA ALA A 97 -5.03 2.33 3.34
C ALA A 97 -4.92 1.68 4.72
N MET A 98 -3.76 1.87 5.36
CA MET A 98 -3.60 1.64 6.80
C MET A 98 -3.05 2.90 7.47
N VAL A 99 -3.56 3.21 8.65
CA VAL A 99 -2.88 4.09 9.61
C VAL A 99 -2.31 3.20 10.69
N GLY A 100 -1.04 3.39 11.02
CA GLY A 100 -0.40 2.66 12.09
C GLY A 100 0.93 3.26 12.53
N GLU A 101 1.48 2.69 13.59
CA GLU A 101 2.70 3.16 14.23
C GLU A 101 3.79 2.09 14.17
N TRP A 102 4.97 2.50 13.72
CA TRP A 102 6.13 1.62 13.66
C TRP A 102 7.44 2.43 13.72
N PRO A 103 8.53 1.89 14.28
CA PRO A 103 8.59 0.71 15.15
C PRO A 103 7.90 0.96 16.51
N ASP A 104 7.58 -0.10 17.25
CA ASP A 104 7.10 0.01 18.64
C ASP A 104 7.97 -0.87 19.55
N LEU A 105 8.58 -0.24 20.57
CA LEU A 105 9.44 -0.90 21.56
C LEU A 105 8.74 -2.04 22.32
N PHE A 106 7.44 -1.95 22.52
CA PHE A 106 6.66 -2.89 23.33
C PHE A 106 5.82 -3.86 22.50
N TYR A 107 5.95 -3.82 21.16
CA TYR A 107 5.24 -4.72 20.25
C TYR A 107 5.38 -6.20 20.65
N HIS A 108 4.24 -6.91 20.73
CA HIS A 108 4.18 -8.33 21.11
C HIS A 108 4.89 -8.67 22.43
N SER A 109 4.82 -7.76 23.41
CA SER A 109 5.34 -7.97 24.76
C SER A 109 4.30 -7.68 25.82
N ASP A 110 4.54 -8.14 27.05
CA ASP A 110 3.67 -7.83 28.21
C ASP A 110 3.65 -6.34 28.57
N MET A 111 4.52 -5.53 27.95
CA MET A 111 4.56 -4.08 28.12
C MET A 111 3.63 -3.34 27.16
N ASP A 112 3.03 -4.02 26.17
CA ASP A 112 1.94 -3.46 25.37
C ASP A 112 0.69 -3.29 26.25
N SER A 113 0.56 -2.09 26.82
CA SER A 113 -0.35 -1.82 27.92
C SER A 113 -1.01 -0.45 27.77
N PRO A 114 -2.24 -0.26 28.29
CA PRO A 114 -2.95 1.01 28.16
C PRO A 114 -2.19 2.23 28.70
N GLN A 115 -1.26 2.01 29.63
CA GLN A 115 -0.41 3.06 30.19
C GLN A 115 0.52 3.67 29.14
N ASN A 116 0.83 2.96 28.05
CA ASN A 116 1.66 3.43 26.94
C ASN A 116 0.84 4.11 25.82
N LEU A 117 -0.45 4.41 26.04
CA LEU A 117 -1.29 5.09 25.04
C LEU A 117 -1.33 6.62 25.24
N SER A 118 -1.55 7.33 24.12
CA SER A 118 -1.82 8.76 24.07
C SER A 118 -3.27 9.03 23.63
N ALA A 119 -4.08 9.55 24.54
CA ALA A 119 -5.46 9.92 24.27
C ALA A 119 -5.59 10.97 23.15
N GLU A 120 -4.63 11.90 23.06
CA GLU A 120 -4.61 12.91 22.00
C GLU A 120 -4.37 12.29 20.62
N ARG A 121 -3.42 11.35 20.53
CA ARG A 121 -3.11 10.66 19.26
C ARG A 121 -4.28 9.79 18.82
N LEU A 122 -4.86 9.03 19.73
CA LEU A 122 -6.11 8.29 19.48
C LEU A 122 -7.22 9.22 18.99
N GLY A 123 -7.41 10.37 19.64
CA GLY A 123 -8.41 11.35 19.24
C GLY A 123 -8.18 11.91 17.84
N ALA A 124 -6.92 12.19 17.47
CA ALA A 124 -6.57 12.68 16.14
C ALA A 124 -6.77 11.62 15.06
N VAL A 125 -6.34 10.37 15.28
CA VAL A 125 -6.56 9.25 14.36
C VAL A 125 -8.06 8.99 14.18
N ALA A 126 -8.82 8.92 15.27
CA ALA A 126 -10.27 8.74 15.23
C ALA A 126 -10.96 9.88 14.47
N SER A 127 -10.54 11.12 14.70
CA SER A 127 -11.07 12.31 13.99
C SER A 127 -10.77 12.26 12.50
N ALA A 128 -9.54 11.88 12.12
CA ALA A 128 -9.14 11.74 10.72
C ALA A 128 -9.91 10.61 10.01
N ALA A 129 -10.09 9.46 10.66
CA ALA A 129 -10.86 8.35 10.13
C ALA A 129 -12.34 8.72 9.94
N ALA A 130 -12.97 9.37 10.93
CA ALA A 130 -14.34 9.87 10.82
C ALA A 130 -14.47 10.91 9.70
N ALA A 131 -13.51 11.85 9.61
CA ALA A 131 -13.48 12.84 8.54
C ALA A 131 -13.33 12.19 7.16
N ALA A 132 -12.54 11.12 7.02
CA ALA A 132 -12.35 10.43 5.75
C ALA A 132 -13.68 9.84 5.23
N VAL A 133 -14.47 9.24 6.13
CA VAL A 133 -15.81 8.73 5.79
C VAL A 133 -16.76 9.88 5.43
N LEU A 134 -16.79 10.95 6.22
CA LEU A 134 -17.67 12.10 5.94
C LEU A 134 -17.31 12.80 4.62
N SER A 135 -16.01 12.89 4.30
CA SER A 135 -15.49 13.47 3.07
C SER A 135 -15.93 12.74 1.81
N LEU A 136 -16.39 11.48 1.89
CA LEU A 136 -16.96 10.76 0.73
C LEU A 136 -18.18 11.48 0.12
N SER A 137 -18.87 12.31 0.92
CA SER A 137 -20.01 13.12 0.48
C SER A 137 -19.64 14.56 0.10
N CYS A 138 -18.37 14.93 0.19
CA CYS A 138 -17.92 16.31 -0.01
C CYS A 138 -17.70 16.61 -1.50
N GLU A 139 -18.21 17.76 -1.96
CA GLU A 139 -18.05 18.22 -3.36
C GLU A 139 -16.60 18.41 -3.77
N ASP A 140 -15.73 18.79 -2.83
CA ASP A 140 -14.30 19.04 -3.08
C ASP A 140 -13.43 17.77 -2.98
N LEU A 141 -14.01 16.59 -2.72
CA LEU A 141 -13.23 15.35 -2.56
C LEU A 141 -12.29 15.09 -3.73
N ALA A 142 -12.78 15.22 -4.96
CA ALA A 142 -11.96 15.04 -6.16
C ALA A 142 -10.75 15.99 -6.19
N ARG A 143 -10.95 17.25 -5.83
CA ARG A 143 -9.87 18.26 -5.82
C ARG A 143 -8.82 17.96 -4.77
N VAL A 144 -9.24 17.52 -3.58
CA VAL A 144 -8.33 17.14 -2.50
C VAL A 144 -7.48 15.94 -2.93
N VAL A 145 -8.10 14.90 -3.46
CA VAL A 145 -7.39 13.69 -3.91
C VAL A 145 -6.50 13.98 -5.12
N GLU A 146 -6.95 14.76 -6.10
CA GLU A 146 -6.12 15.20 -7.25
C GLU A 146 -4.88 15.97 -6.78
N ALA A 147 -5.04 16.88 -5.81
CA ALA A 147 -3.93 17.66 -5.26
C ALA A 147 -2.93 16.78 -4.49
N GLU A 148 -3.42 15.87 -3.64
CA GLU A 148 -2.57 14.93 -2.91
C GLU A 148 -1.87 13.93 -3.85
N ALA A 149 -2.56 13.50 -4.91
CA ALA A 149 -1.97 12.65 -5.93
C ALA A 149 -0.81 13.34 -6.67
N LEU A 150 -0.99 14.61 -7.03
CA LEU A 150 0.09 15.42 -7.61
C LEU A 150 1.25 15.62 -6.63
N ALA A 151 0.96 16.00 -5.38
CA ALA A 151 1.98 16.31 -4.39
C ALA A 151 2.83 15.09 -4.02
N ARG A 152 2.21 13.92 -3.83
CA ARG A 152 2.90 12.67 -3.46
C ARG A 152 3.47 11.98 -4.68
N GLY A 153 2.73 11.97 -5.79
CA GLY A 153 3.19 11.47 -7.07
C GLY A 153 4.42 12.21 -7.58
N ALA A 154 4.51 13.53 -7.39
CA ALA A 154 5.71 14.28 -7.79
C ALA A 154 6.95 13.84 -7.01
N ARG A 155 6.81 13.55 -5.71
CA ARG A 155 7.92 13.05 -4.87
C ARG A 155 8.40 11.68 -5.33
N GLU A 156 7.46 10.80 -5.67
CA GLU A 156 7.77 9.45 -6.17
C GLU A 156 8.37 9.51 -7.59
N ALA A 157 7.81 10.34 -8.48
CA ALA A 157 8.29 10.55 -9.85
C ALA A 157 9.71 11.13 -9.92
N SER A 158 10.10 11.94 -8.94
CA SER A 158 11.47 12.46 -8.79
C SER A 158 12.31 11.63 -7.81
N GLY A 159 11.84 10.45 -7.43
CA GLY A 159 12.49 9.58 -6.46
C GLY A 159 13.76 8.91 -7.03
N PRO A 160 14.63 8.37 -6.16
CA PRO A 160 15.87 7.74 -6.58
C PRO A 160 15.69 6.34 -7.19
N ASP A 161 14.56 5.66 -6.94
CA ASP A 161 14.25 4.37 -7.57
C ASP A 161 13.56 4.60 -8.92
N GLU A 162 14.27 4.32 -10.01
CA GLU A 162 13.79 4.56 -11.39
C GLU A 162 12.56 3.74 -11.78
N TRP A 163 12.37 2.54 -11.23
CA TRP A 163 11.23 1.68 -11.51
C TRP A 163 9.98 2.25 -10.87
N ARG A 164 10.10 2.66 -9.60
CA ARG A 164 9.01 3.34 -8.90
C ARG A 164 8.74 4.71 -9.51
N ALA A 165 9.78 5.49 -9.78
CA ALA A 165 9.64 6.82 -10.36
C ALA A 165 8.91 6.80 -11.71
N SER A 166 9.33 5.93 -12.64
CA SER A 166 8.70 5.79 -13.96
C SER A 166 7.26 5.25 -13.91
N ALA A 167 6.93 4.39 -12.94
CA ALA A 167 5.58 3.85 -12.76
C ALA A 167 4.62 4.81 -12.03
N SER A 168 5.15 5.79 -11.29
CA SER A 168 4.36 6.71 -10.46
C SER A 168 3.25 7.47 -11.20
N PRO A 169 3.40 7.97 -12.45
CA PRO A 169 2.34 8.72 -13.11
C PRO A 169 1.07 7.87 -13.29
N ARG A 170 1.23 6.63 -13.73
CA ARG A 170 0.12 5.67 -13.91
C ARG A 170 -0.50 5.29 -12.57
N ALA A 171 0.33 5.04 -11.56
CA ALA A 171 -0.13 4.65 -10.24
C ALA A 171 -1.00 5.75 -9.58
N TYR A 172 -0.54 7.00 -9.57
CA TYR A 172 -1.29 8.11 -8.96
C TYR A 172 -2.49 8.55 -9.82
N SER A 173 -2.41 8.45 -11.15
CA SER A 173 -3.57 8.57 -12.06
C SER A 173 -4.63 7.51 -11.74
N GLY A 174 -4.21 6.25 -11.55
CA GLY A 174 -5.09 5.16 -11.13
C GLY A 174 -5.72 5.40 -9.76
N ALA A 175 -4.96 5.94 -8.79
CA ALA A 175 -5.48 6.28 -7.48
C ALA A 175 -6.61 7.32 -7.59
N VAL A 176 -6.44 8.36 -8.41
CA VAL A 176 -7.49 9.34 -8.68
C VAL A 176 -8.72 8.71 -9.35
N ARG A 177 -8.50 7.78 -10.31
CA ARG A 177 -9.60 7.04 -10.97
C ARG A 177 -10.44 6.23 -9.98
N THR A 178 -9.84 5.73 -8.90
CA THR A 178 -10.59 4.93 -7.91
C THR A 178 -11.72 5.69 -7.20
N LEU A 179 -11.78 7.02 -7.29
CA LEU A 179 -12.92 7.83 -6.85
C LEU A 179 -14.23 7.53 -7.59
N GLU A 180 -14.16 6.96 -8.80
CA GLU A 180 -15.35 6.56 -9.56
C GLU A 180 -16.19 5.52 -8.79
N ARG A 181 -15.56 4.73 -7.90
CA ARG A 181 -16.25 3.77 -7.02
C ARG A 181 -17.22 4.42 -6.04
N VAL A 182 -16.97 5.67 -5.66
CA VAL A 182 -17.86 6.45 -4.80
C VAL A 182 -18.72 7.44 -5.58
N GLY A 183 -18.84 7.24 -6.90
CA GLY A 183 -19.65 8.08 -7.78
C GLY A 183 -19.07 9.48 -8.01
N VAL A 184 -17.80 9.71 -7.66
CA VAL A 184 -17.14 11.00 -7.79
C VAL A 184 -16.37 11.05 -9.11
N ARG A 185 -16.75 11.99 -9.98
CA ARG A 185 -16.07 12.23 -11.24
C ARG A 185 -14.71 12.90 -10.98
N ALA A 186 -13.63 12.18 -11.28
CA ALA A 186 -12.26 12.66 -11.13
C ALA A 186 -11.57 12.90 -12.48
N ARG A 187 -10.41 13.58 -12.48
CA ARG A 187 -9.61 13.86 -13.67
C ARG A 187 -8.22 13.21 -13.58
N PRO A 188 -8.12 11.89 -13.85
CA PRO A 188 -6.84 11.18 -13.76
C PRO A 188 -5.84 11.59 -14.86
N GLY A 189 -6.30 11.92 -16.07
CA GLY A 189 -5.44 12.27 -17.20
C GLY A 189 -4.50 13.46 -16.94
N PRO A 190 -4.99 14.61 -16.44
CA PRO A 190 -4.12 15.74 -16.06
C PRO A 190 -3.08 15.40 -14.97
N VAL A 191 -3.42 14.50 -14.04
CA VAL A 191 -2.48 14.03 -13.01
C VAL A 191 -1.38 13.22 -13.66
N GLU A 192 -1.72 12.28 -14.54
CA GLU A 192 -0.76 11.48 -15.30
C GLU A 192 0.18 12.36 -16.13
N GLU A 193 -0.38 13.28 -16.93
CA GLU A 193 0.39 14.18 -17.78
C GLU A 193 1.38 15.03 -16.98
N ALA A 194 0.96 15.58 -15.85
CA ALA A 194 1.81 16.40 -15.00
C ALA A 194 2.97 15.57 -14.41
N LEU A 195 2.68 14.37 -13.92
CA LEU A 195 3.69 13.49 -13.31
C LEU A 195 4.64 12.89 -14.35
N SER A 196 4.17 12.57 -15.55
CA SER A 196 5.02 12.08 -16.65
C SER A 196 6.09 13.08 -17.10
N ARG A 197 5.91 14.38 -16.83
CA ARG A 197 6.95 15.40 -17.10
C ARG A 197 8.09 15.37 -16.09
N LEU A 198 7.87 14.76 -14.93
CA LEU A 198 8.86 14.62 -13.85
C LEU A 198 9.52 13.25 -13.85
N ALA A 199 8.74 12.21 -14.19
CA ALA A 199 9.18 10.83 -14.16
C ALA A 199 10.26 10.55 -15.23
N PRO A 200 11.25 9.68 -14.92
CA PRO A 200 12.19 9.19 -15.91
C PRO A 200 11.48 8.27 -16.92
N GLU A 201 12.15 7.99 -18.04
CA GLU A 201 11.72 6.92 -18.94
C GLU A 201 11.74 5.58 -18.20
N ALA A 202 10.77 4.71 -18.53
CA ALA A 202 10.70 3.38 -17.94
C ALA A 202 11.96 2.57 -18.33
N PRO A 203 12.63 1.92 -17.37
CA PRO A 203 13.74 1.04 -17.68
C PRO A 203 13.28 -0.11 -18.60
N ALA A 204 14.21 -0.60 -19.42
CA ALA A 204 13.95 -1.78 -20.25
C ALA A 204 13.82 -3.03 -19.37
N ALA A 205 12.79 -3.83 -19.63
CA ALA A 205 12.58 -5.15 -19.05
C ALA A 205 12.47 -6.18 -20.17
N GLU A 206 12.83 -7.43 -19.89
CA GLU A 206 12.58 -8.52 -20.80
C GLU A 206 11.07 -8.77 -20.97
N SER A 207 10.71 -9.42 -22.08
CA SER A 207 9.30 -9.76 -22.38
C SER A 207 9.20 -11.20 -22.88
N GLY A 208 8.05 -11.82 -22.64
CA GLY A 208 7.79 -13.20 -23.07
C GLY A 208 8.39 -14.25 -22.13
N GLY A 209 8.10 -14.11 -20.84
CA GLY A 209 8.50 -15.06 -19.81
C GLY A 209 7.61 -16.30 -19.72
N PRO A 210 7.81 -17.11 -18.67
CA PRO A 210 6.85 -18.16 -18.31
C PRO A 210 5.52 -17.53 -17.88
N ARG A 211 4.43 -18.12 -18.37
CA ARG A 211 3.07 -17.66 -18.09
C ARG A 211 2.45 -18.45 -16.95
N PHE A 212 1.69 -17.76 -16.12
CA PHE A 212 1.05 -18.30 -14.94
C PHE A 212 -0.37 -17.75 -14.82
N GLU A 213 -1.29 -18.63 -14.44
CA GLU A 213 -2.65 -18.26 -14.07
C GLU A 213 -2.86 -18.43 -12.57
N ARG A 214 -3.46 -17.42 -11.93
CA ARG A 214 -3.75 -17.46 -10.50
C ARG A 214 -4.90 -18.43 -10.18
N ARG A 215 -4.70 -19.29 -9.18
CA ARG A 215 -5.68 -20.30 -8.73
C ARG A 215 -6.46 -19.87 -7.49
N LEU A 216 -5.80 -19.25 -6.53
CA LEU A 216 -6.41 -18.85 -5.25
C LEU A 216 -6.70 -17.35 -5.23
N ARG A 217 -7.84 -16.94 -4.67
CA ARG A 217 -8.19 -15.52 -4.47
C ARG A 217 -7.64 -14.93 -3.16
N SER A 218 -6.98 -15.73 -2.32
CA SER A 218 -6.39 -15.30 -1.06
C SER A 218 -4.92 -14.88 -1.23
N PRO A 219 -4.36 -14.04 -0.33
CA PRO A 219 -2.92 -13.74 -0.27
C PRO A 219 -2.10 -14.89 0.31
N PRO A 220 -0.77 -14.98 0.00
CA PRO A 220 0.25 -15.78 0.66
C PRO A 220 -0.13 -16.76 1.79
N ASP A 221 -0.49 -18.02 1.57
CA ASP A 221 -0.48 -19.04 2.64
C ASP A 221 0.97 -19.45 2.81
N TYR A 222 1.64 -18.74 3.70
CA TYR A 222 3.03 -18.94 3.99
C TYR A 222 3.31 -20.35 4.53
N GLU A 223 2.38 -20.97 5.26
CA GLU A 223 2.60 -22.32 5.75
C GLU A 223 2.58 -23.33 4.60
N ALA A 224 1.64 -23.19 3.67
CA ALA A 224 1.59 -24.01 2.46
C ALA A 224 2.84 -23.82 1.59
N LEU A 225 3.27 -22.56 1.39
CA LEU A 225 4.47 -22.22 0.63
C LEU A 225 5.73 -22.85 1.23
N LEU A 226 5.90 -22.75 2.55
CA LEU A 226 7.08 -23.31 3.23
C LEU A 226 7.13 -24.84 3.12
N LYS A 227 5.99 -25.51 3.05
CA LYS A 227 5.91 -26.98 2.91
C LYS A 227 6.10 -27.45 1.46
N SER A 228 5.92 -26.58 0.47
CA SER A 228 5.98 -26.95 -0.95
C SER A 228 7.33 -26.74 -1.61
N VAL A 229 8.25 -26.02 -0.96
CA VAL A 229 9.58 -25.69 -1.48
C VAL A 229 10.69 -26.49 -0.77
N PRO A 230 11.90 -26.62 -1.37
CA PRO A 230 13.05 -27.25 -0.69
C PRO A 230 13.38 -26.61 0.66
N GLU A 231 13.98 -27.38 1.58
CA GLU A 231 14.27 -26.93 2.95
C GLU A 231 15.09 -25.64 2.99
N GLU A 232 16.13 -25.53 2.15
CA GLU A 232 16.96 -24.33 2.07
C GLU A 232 16.15 -23.11 1.63
N ARG A 233 15.19 -23.31 0.72
CA ARG A 233 14.30 -22.27 0.22
C ARG A 233 13.28 -21.86 1.29
N ALA A 234 12.74 -22.82 2.03
CA ALA A 234 11.84 -22.57 3.16
C ALA A 234 12.55 -21.76 4.27
N ILE A 235 13.79 -22.11 4.61
CA ILE A 235 14.62 -21.35 5.55
C ILE A 235 14.80 -19.91 5.06
N ALA A 236 15.10 -19.69 3.78
CA ALA A 236 15.22 -18.34 3.23
C ALA A 236 13.91 -17.53 3.37
N TYR A 237 12.75 -18.13 3.09
CA TYR A 237 11.46 -17.47 3.32
C TYR A 237 11.23 -17.12 4.80
N LEU A 238 11.75 -17.90 5.75
CA LEU A 238 11.64 -17.62 7.18
C LEU A 238 12.60 -16.52 7.64
N THR A 239 13.82 -16.49 7.12
CA THR A 239 14.88 -15.60 7.60
C THR A 239 15.01 -14.30 6.81
N GLU A 240 14.49 -14.24 5.58
CA GLU A 240 14.61 -13.08 4.69
C GLU A 240 13.25 -12.37 4.46
N PRO A 241 12.97 -11.26 5.17
CA PRO A 241 11.72 -10.51 4.97
C PRO A 241 11.51 -10.00 3.54
N ARG A 242 12.59 -9.73 2.79
CA ARG A 242 12.52 -9.31 1.38
C ARG A 242 11.88 -10.41 0.52
N LEU A 243 12.27 -11.66 0.71
CA LEU A 243 11.78 -12.78 -0.10
C LEU A 243 10.27 -13.02 0.15
N ARG A 244 9.80 -12.86 1.39
CA ARG A 244 8.35 -12.90 1.70
C ARG A 244 7.58 -11.78 1.00
N ARG A 245 8.09 -10.55 1.05
CA ARG A 245 7.49 -9.42 0.32
C ARG A 245 7.46 -9.67 -1.18
N LEU A 246 8.54 -10.24 -1.72
CA LEU A 246 8.63 -10.60 -3.13
C LEU A 246 7.55 -11.59 -3.54
N ALA A 247 7.32 -12.67 -2.78
CA ALA A 247 6.24 -13.62 -3.07
C ALA A 247 4.85 -12.98 -3.13
N TYR A 248 4.55 -12.06 -2.21
CA TYR A 248 3.30 -11.32 -2.23
C TYR A 248 3.13 -10.46 -3.50
N HIS A 249 4.16 -9.69 -3.86
CA HIS A 249 4.11 -8.83 -5.05
C HIS A 249 4.09 -9.63 -6.35
N VAL A 250 4.86 -10.72 -6.45
CA VAL A 250 4.84 -11.61 -7.63
C VAL A 250 3.46 -12.22 -7.82
N CYS A 251 2.85 -12.76 -6.76
CA CYS A 251 1.49 -13.32 -6.83
C CYS A 251 0.46 -12.27 -7.30
N SER A 252 0.56 -11.05 -6.78
CA SER A 252 -0.33 -9.94 -7.14
C SER A 252 -0.14 -9.50 -8.59
N ALA A 253 1.11 -9.30 -9.03
CA ALA A 253 1.42 -8.83 -10.38
C ALA A 253 1.11 -9.88 -11.45
N LEU A 254 1.34 -11.17 -11.17
CA LEU A 254 0.94 -12.26 -12.07
C LEU A 254 -0.57 -12.33 -12.29
N ALA A 255 -1.39 -11.92 -11.32
CA ALA A 255 -2.84 -11.85 -11.48
C ALA A 255 -3.27 -10.82 -12.54
N LEU A 256 -2.41 -9.83 -12.84
CA LEU A 256 -2.66 -8.77 -13.82
C LEU A 256 -2.04 -9.09 -15.18
N GLU A 257 -0.77 -9.51 -15.19
CA GLU A 257 0.01 -9.65 -16.42
C GLU A 257 0.00 -11.08 -16.97
N GLY A 258 -0.18 -12.08 -16.10
CA GLY A 258 -0.14 -13.50 -16.45
C GLY A 258 1.21 -14.02 -16.96
N ASP A 259 2.22 -13.17 -17.05
CA ASP A 259 3.57 -13.44 -17.55
C ASP A 259 4.60 -12.89 -16.56
N ALA A 260 5.57 -13.72 -16.15
CA ALA A 260 6.49 -13.36 -15.07
C ALA A 260 7.39 -12.16 -15.41
N LEU A 261 7.85 -12.04 -16.66
CA LEU A 261 8.72 -10.94 -17.08
C LEU A 261 7.91 -9.65 -17.32
N SER A 262 6.66 -9.77 -17.77
CA SER A 262 5.74 -8.64 -17.87
C SER A 262 5.29 -8.13 -16.49
N ALA A 263 5.22 -9.02 -15.49
CA ALA A 263 4.98 -8.66 -14.08
C ALA A 263 6.18 -7.97 -13.42
N TYR A 264 7.40 -8.20 -13.90
CA TYR A 264 8.63 -7.70 -13.27
C TYR A 264 8.63 -6.19 -12.99
N PRO A 265 8.27 -5.28 -13.92
CA PRO A 265 8.26 -3.85 -13.64
C PRO A 265 7.35 -3.45 -12.47
N LEU A 266 6.19 -4.11 -12.32
CA LEU A 266 5.25 -3.86 -11.23
C LEU A 266 5.80 -4.36 -9.89
N VAL A 267 6.48 -5.50 -9.89
CA VAL A 267 7.13 -6.06 -8.70
C VAL A 267 8.32 -5.20 -8.29
N ARG A 268 9.16 -4.82 -9.26
CA ARG A 268 10.39 -4.06 -9.02
C ARG A 268 10.12 -2.65 -8.48
N ALA A 269 8.96 -2.07 -8.79
CA ALA A 269 8.52 -0.79 -8.21
C ALA A 269 8.19 -0.87 -6.70
N GLU A 270 7.97 -2.06 -6.15
CA GLU A 270 7.62 -2.27 -4.73
C GLU A 270 8.73 -2.94 -3.92
N VAL A 271 9.52 -3.81 -4.54
CA VAL A 271 10.59 -4.56 -3.88
C VAL A 271 11.78 -4.74 -4.82
N GLU A 272 12.99 -4.57 -4.28
CA GLU A 272 14.21 -4.80 -5.02
C GLU A 272 14.38 -6.29 -5.36
N CYS A 273 14.46 -6.61 -6.66
CA CYS A 273 14.63 -7.95 -7.17
C CYS A 273 15.20 -7.98 -8.60
N SER A 274 15.69 -9.13 -9.03
CA SER A 274 15.98 -9.42 -10.45
C SER A 274 14.81 -10.12 -11.15
N GLU A 275 14.86 -10.16 -12.48
CA GLU A 275 13.89 -10.90 -13.30
C GLU A 275 13.93 -12.40 -13.00
N GLU A 276 15.12 -12.98 -12.79
CA GLU A 276 15.27 -14.38 -12.43
C GLU A 276 14.67 -14.69 -11.05
N GLU A 277 14.76 -13.74 -10.11
CA GLU A 277 14.10 -13.90 -8.80
C GLU A 277 12.59 -13.92 -8.95
N VAL A 278 12.00 -13.08 -9.80
CA VAL A 278 10.55 -13.10 -10.07
C VAL A 278 10.11 -14.43 -10.66
N VAL A 279 10.85 -14.96 -11.63
CA VAL A 279 10.55 -16.27 -12.23
C VAL A 279 10.65 -17.39 -11.20
N ARG A 280 11.72 -17.43 -10.39
CA ARG A 280 11.89 -18.46 -9.35
C ARG A 280 10.79 -18.41 -8.28
N VAL A 281 10.39 -17.21 -7.88
CA VAL A 281 9.30 -17.04 -6.92
C VAL A 281 7.96 -17.44 -7.54
N ALA A 282 7.73 -17.20 -8.83
CA ALA A 282 6.54 -17.70 -9.52
C ALA A 282 6.50 -19.24 -9.53
N GLU A 283 7.64 -19.91 -9.70
CA GLU A 283 7.76 -21.37 -9.60
C GLU A 283 7.53 -21.89 -8.17
N ASP A 284 8.02 -21.17 -7.15
CA ASP A 284 7.72 -21.48 -5.73
C ASP A 284 6.20 -21.40 -5.45
N LEU A 285 5.54 -20.36 -5.97
CA LEU A 285 4.09 -20.17 -5.86
C LEU A 285 3.32 -21.25 -6.64
N GLU A 286 3.83 -21.69 -7.79
CA GLU A 286 3.27 -22.82 -8.54
C GLU A 286 3.35 -24.11 -7.72
N ALA A 287 4.51 -24.40 -7.12
CA ALA A 287 4.69 -25.57 -6.27
C ALA A 287 3.72 -25.57 -5.07
N ALA A 288 3.40 -24.39 -4.54
CA ALA A 288 2.42 -24.21 -3.48
C ALA A 288 0.96 -24.37 -3.95
N GLY A 289 0.71 -24.41 -5.27
CA GLY A 289 -0.64 -24.50 -5.87
C GLY A 289 -1.37 -23.15 -6.00
N TRP A 290 -0.65 -22.04 -5.91
CA TRP A 290 -1.19 -20.68 -5.86
C TRP A 290 -1.43 -20.11 -7.24
N VAL A 291 -0.52 -20.43 -8.12
CA VAL A 291 -0.58 -20.18 -9.55
C VAL A 291 -0.38 -21.51 -10.27
N SER A 292 -0.70 -21.58 -11.55
CA SER A 292 -0.37 -22.72 -12.41
C SER A 292 0.23 -22.23 -13.70
N ARG A 293 1.32 -22.85 -14.15
CA ARG A 293 1.92 -22.53 -15.43
C ARG A 293 0.99 -22.91 -16.59
N VAL A 294 0.96 -22.06 -17.62
CA VAL A 294 0.08 -22.20 -18.80
C VAL A 294 0.84 -22.04 -20.12
#